data_AF-X1FYU8-F1
#
_entry.id   AF-X1FYU8-F1
#
_cell.length_a   1.000
_cell.length_b   1.000
_cell.length_c   1.000
_cell.angle_alpha   90.00
_cell.angle_beta   90.00
_cell.angle_gamma   90.00
#
_symmetry.space_group_name_H-M   'P 1'
#
loop_
_entity.id
_entity.type
_entity.pdbx_description
1 polymer ?
#
loop_
_entity_poly.entity_id
_entity_poly.type
_entity_poly.pdbx_seq_one_letter_code
_entity_poly.pdbx_strand_id
1 'polypeptide(L)'
;MRAFRTLAKKTNPDLASMEPRSAVLTIRNIPALSLRDGLTSMLAAWKRLRDREQEWKDRVKGYIWNAEVTYNAEQDTWHPHIHLLWDGKYWPKLSFSERWSAYAAQRGLYADPKRSVWIRKAFVIDTLPNGKTYKRTDLRSTQDILHALLEVTKYQIKIPKTKDGARFLELHLGLYRQRMFGSAGNLKILTDPKPPAMYHFIAGLDRVFSDPKSLWHYSDDFRHGLV
;
A
#
# COMPACT_ATOMS: atom_id res chain seq x y z
N MET A 1 -12.44 4.13 18.39
CA MET A 1 -11.15 3.58 18.87
C MET A 1 -11.22 2.18 19.50
N ARG A 2 -12.23 1.83 20.31
CA ARG A 2 -12.34 0.51 20.98
C ARG A 2 -12.48 -0.67 20.00
N ALA A 3 -13.27 -0.53 18.94
CA ALA A 3 -13.50 -1.57 17.93
C ALA A 3 -12.24 -1.94 17.10
N PHE A 4 -11.38 -0.97 16.77
CA PHE A 4 -10.10 -1.22 16.08
C PHE A 4 -9.11 -2.01 16.94
N ARG A 5 -9.08 -1.75 18.26
CA ARG A 5 -8.27 -2.54 19.21
C ARG A 5 -8.76 -3.99 19.30
N THR A 6 -10.07 -4.21 19.22
CA THR A 6 -10.66 -5.56 19.22
C THR A 6 -10.37 -6.30 17.91
N LEU A 7 -10.39 -5.61 16.76
CA LEU A 7 -10.03 -6.19 15.47
C LEU A 7 -8.54 -6.56 15.43
N ALA A 8 -7.65 -5.67 15.90
CA ALA A 8 -6.21 -5.92 16.00
C ALA A 8 -5.86 -7.12 16.89
N LYS A 9 -6.57 -7.28 18.03
CA LYS A 9 -6.46 -8.45 18.91
C LYS A 9 -7.03 -9.74 18.29
N LYS A 10 -8.05 -9.64 17.42
CA LYS A 10 -8.58 -10.78 16.65
C LYS A 10 -7.69 -11.17 15.47
N THR A 11 -6.88 -10.26 14.93
CA THR A 11 -6.13 -10.49 13.69
C THR A 11 -4.81 -11.22 13.84
N ASN A 12 -4.14 -11.21 15.01
CA ASN A 12 -3.08 -12.19 15.31
C ASN A 12 -2.59 -12.03 16.77
N PRO A 13 -2.70 -13.04 17.64
CA PRO A 13 -2.20 -12.95 19.03
C PRO A 13 -0.68 -12.81 19.15
N ASP A 14 0.09 -13.09 18.09
CA ASP A 14 1.57 -13.17 18.15
C ASP A 14 2.33 -12.02 17.47
N LEU A 15 1.68 -10.88 17.21
CA LEU A 15 2.34 -9.70 16.63
C LEU A 15 3.66 -9.38 17.35
N ALA A 16 3.70 -9.42 18.69
CA ALA A 16 4.89 -9.09 19.47
C ALA A 16 6.11 -10.02 19.23
N SER A 17 5.91 -11.22 18.67
CA SER A 17 6.98 -12.17 18.34
C SER A 17 7.55 -12.01 16.92
N MET A 18 6.98 -11.10 16.14
CA MET A 18 7.35 -10.92 14.74
C MET A 18 8.74 -10.32 14.56
N GLU A 19 9.36 -10.63 13.43
CA GLU A 19 10.55 -9.95 12.95
C GLU A 19 10.22 -9.06 11.74
N PRO A 20 9.60 -7.88 11.95
CA PRO A 20 9.13 -7.05 10.85
C PRO A 20 10.30 -6.41 10.10
N ARG A 21 10.29 -6.59 8.80
CA ARG A 21 11.23 -5.98 7.86
C ARG A 21 10.45 -5.19 6.83
N SER A 22 11.00 -4.07 6.38
CA SER A 22 10.36 -3.30 5.31
C SER A 22 11.26 -3.13 4.11
N ALA A 23 10.64 -3.14 2.94
CA ALA A 23 11.31 -2.91 1.68
C ALA A 23 10.49 -1.95 0.83
N VAL A 24 11.20 -1.26 -0.05
CA VAL A 24 10.62 -0.51 -1.15
C VAL A 24 11.17 -1.09 -2.44
N LEU A 25 10.27 -1.53 -3.32
CA LEU A 25 10.60 -2.03 -4.66
C LEU A 25 10.29 -0.93 -5.67
N THR A 26 11.23 -0.65 -6.57
CA THR A 26 11.11 0.37 -7.61
C THR A 26 11.33 -0.21 -9.00
N ILE A 27 10.74 0.43 -9.99
CA ILE A 27 11.08 0.29 -11.41
C ILE A 27 11.52 1.66 -11.93
N ARG A 28 12.08 1.68 -13.14
CA ARG A 28 12.25 2.93 -13.89
C ARG A 28 10.91 3.64 -13.99
N ASN A 29 10.97 4.98 -13.98
CA ASN A 29 9.77 5.78 -14.13
C ASN A 29 8.99 5.40 -15.39
N ILE A 30 7.67 5.36 -15.26
CA ILE A 30 6.75 5.09 -16.36
C ILE A 30 6.49 6.43 -17.06
N PRO A 31 6.61 6.52 -18.39
CA PRO A 31 6.20 7.72 -19.10
C PRO A 31 4.74 8.09 -18.84
N ALA A 32 4.45 9.37 -18.91
CA ALA A 32 3.10 9.87 -19.09
C ALA A 32 2.29 9.07 -20.13
N LEU A 33 0.98 9.02 -19.92
CA LEU A 33 0.00 8.27 -20.71
C LEU A 33 0.16 6.74 -20.67
N SER A 34 1.15 6.22 -19.96
CA SER A 34 1.44 4.78 -19.85
C SER A 34 1.26 4.23 -18.42
N LEU A 35 0.73 5.03 -17.48
CA LEU A 35 0.65 4.65 -16.06
C LEU A 35 -0.11 3.33 -15.84
N ARG A 36 -1.26 3.16 -16.51
CA ARG A 36 -2.12 1.99 -16.33
C ARG A 36 -1.39 0.69 -16.67
N ASP A 37 -0.72 0.68 -17.81
CA ASP A 37 0.00 -0.50 -18.30
C ASP A 37 1.25 -0.75 -17.47
N GLY A 38 2.00 0.30 -17.14
CA GLY A 38 3.16 0.19 -16.27
C GLY A 38 2.82 -0.34 -14.88
N LEU A 39 1.73 0.14 -14.26
CA LEU A 39 1.22 -0.40 -12.99
C LEU A 39 0.77 -1.86 -13.14
N THR A 40 0.03 -2.18 -14.19
CA THR A 40 -0.43 -3.56 -14.45
C THR A 40 0.76 -4.52 -14.54
N SER A 41 1.78 -4.15 -15.31
CA SER A 41 3.03 -4.90 -15.44
C SER A 41 3.78 -5.02 -14.11
N MET A 42 3.89 -3.93 -13.34
CA MET A 42 4.60 -3.92 -12.06
C MET A 42 3.92 -4.81 -11.03
N LEU A 43 2.59 -4.70 -10.90
CA LEU A 43 1.79 -5.51 -9.99
C LEU A 43 1.78 -6.98 -10.41
N ALA A 44 1.81 -7.27 -11.70
CA ALA A 44 1.92 -8.61 -12.23
C ALA A 44 3.31 -9.23 -11.98
N ALA A 45 4.39 -8.45 -12.09
CA ALA A 45 5.74 -8.88 -11.69
C ALA A 45 5.78 -9.18 -10.19
N TRP A 46 5.21 -8.30 -9.37
CA TRP A 46 5.13 -8.48 -7.92
C TRP A 46 4.36 -9.75 -7.53
N LYS A 47 3.21 -9.99 -8.16
CA LYS A 47 2.44 -11.21 -7.97
C LYS A 47 3.27 -12.45 -8.32
N ARG A 48 3.97 -12.45 -9.46
CA ARG A 48 4.81 -13.59 -9.87
C ARG A 48 5.94 -13.85 -8.89
N LEU A 49 6.64 -12.81 -8.41
CA LEU A 49 7.69 -12.95 -7.40
C LEU A 49 7.13 -13.67 -6.16
N ARG A 50 6.01 -13.20 -5.61
CA ARG A 50 5.40 -13.82 -4.43
C ARG A 50 4.91 -15.25 -4.66
N ASP A 51 4.36 -15.54 -5.83
CA ASP A 51 3.74 -16.83 -6.11
C ASP A 51 4.76 -17.91 -6.54
N ARG A 52 5.85 -17.51 -7.19
CA ARG A 52 6.77 -18.41 -7.89
C ARG A 52 8.16 -18.49 -7.27
N GLU A 53 8.64 -17.43 -6.62
CA GLU A 53 9.98 -17.42 -6.06
C GLU A 53 10.06 -18.28 -4.80
N GLN A 54 10.93 -19.29 -4.80
CA GLN A 54 11.05 -20.22 -3.67
C GLN A 54 11.64 -19.52 -2.44
N GLU A 55 12.65 -18.66 -2.63
CA GLU A 55 13.22 -17.86 -1.53
C GLU A 55 12.18 -16.98 -0.84
N TRP A 56 11.16 -16.50 -1.57
CA TRP A 56 10.05 -15.76 -0.97
C TRP A 56 9.27 -16.65 -0.01
N LYS A 57 8.89 -17.85 -0.47
CA LYS A 57 8.09 -18.80 0.32
C LYS A 57 8.83 -19.29 1.56
N ASP A 58 10.14 -19.52 1.44
CA ASP A 58 10.96 -20.04 2.55
C ASP A 58 11.25 -18.98 3.62
N ARG A 59 11.23 -17.69 3.25
CA ARG A 59 11.62 -16.59 4.14
C ARG A 59 10.41 -15.83 4.70
N VAL A 60 9.31 -15.72 3.96
CA VAL A 60 8.18 -14.84 4.29
C VAL A 60 7.00 -15.62 4.87
N LYS A 61 6.72 -15.42 6.16
CA LYS A 61 5.58 -16.02 6.88
C LYS A 61 4.29 -15.24 6.68
N GLY A 62 4.39 -13.94 6.45
CA GLY A 62 3.27 -13.04 6.25
C GLY A 62 3.74 -11.68 5.77
N TYR A 63 2.88 -10.95 5.08
CA TYR A 63 3.22 -9.65 4.56
C TYR A 63 1.99 -8.76 4.37
N ILE A 64 2.24 -7.46 4.33
CA ILE A 64 1.35 -6.46 3.77
C ILE A 64 2.14 -5.63 2.77
N TRP A 65 1.50 -5.26 1.67
CA TRP A 65 2.09 -4.36 0.69
C TRP A 65 1.07 -3.35 0.21
N ASN A 66 1.59 -2.20 -0.22
CA ASN A 66 0.82 -1.13 -0.82
C ASN A 66 1.67 -0.48 -1.92
N ALA A 67 1.05 -0.20 -3.05
CA ALA A 67 1.68 0.50 -4.16
C ALA A 67 1.42 2.01 -4.02
N GLU A 68 2.49 2.79 -4.12
CA GLU A 68 2.48 4.27 -4.08
C GLU A 68 2.88 4.80 -5.46
N VAL A 69 2.18 5.80 -5.96
CA VAL A 69 2.54 6.50 -7.20
C VAL A 69 2.83 7.97 -6.91
N THR A 70 3.96 8.46 -7.39
CA THR A 70 4.34 9.89 -7.39
C THR A 70 4.50 10.38 -8.82
N TYR A 71 4.11 11.62 -9.11
CA TYR A 71 4.36 12.25 -10.41
C TYR A 71 5.63 13.11 -10.39
N ASN A 72 6.49 12.94 -11.41
CA ASN A 72 7.61 13.81 -11.71
C ASN A 72 7.24 14.76 -12.86
N ALA A 73 6.99 16.04 -12.53
CA ALA A 73 6.61 17.05 -13.49
C ALA A 73 7.75 17.50 -14.43
N GLU A 74 9.00 17.39 -14.02
CA GLU A 74 10.15 17.82 -14.82
C GLU A 74 10.40 16.88 -16.01
N GLN A 75 10.10 15.59 -15.82
CA GLN A 75 10.35 14.54 -16.81
C GLN A 75 9.04 14.01 -17.43
N ASP A 76 7.89 14.53 -17.02
CA ASP A 76 6.55 14.01 -17.39
C ASP A 76 6.46 12.48 -17.22
N THR A 77 6.83 12.01 -16.03
CA THR A 77 6.84 10.57 -15.71
C THR A 77 6.24 10.26 -14.36
N TRP A 78 5.77 9.03 -14.20
CA TRP A 78 5.28 8.45 -12.95
C TRP A 78 6.35 7.59 -12.29
N HIS A 79 6.51 7.75 -10.98
CA HIS A 79 7.45 7.00 -10.17
C HIS A 79 6.70 6.08 -9.19
N PRO A 80 6.41 4.83 -9.60
CA PRO A 80 5.69 3.88 -8.78
C PRO A 80 6.63 3.12 -7.83
N HIS A 81 6.12 2.81 -6.66
CA HIS A 81 6.78 2.02 -5.63
C HIS A 81 5.85 0.93 -5.13
N ILE A 82 6.42 -0.20 -4.69
CA ILE A 82 5.73 -1.13 -3.80
C ILE A 82 6.40 -1.03 -2.44
N HIS A 83 5.64 -0.52 -1.47
CA HIS A 83 6.00 -0.56 -0.05
C HIS A 83 5.58 -1.91 0.51
N LEU A 84 6.53 -2.60 1.12
CA LEU A 84 6.35 -3.94 1.68
C LEU A 84 6.73 -3.92 3.16
N LEU A 85 5.88 -4.49 4.00
CA LEU A 85 6.26 -4.99 5.31
C LEU A 85 6.09 -6.51 5.30
N TRP A 86 7.07 -7.25 5.80
CA TRP A 86 6.94 -8.69 5.96
C TRP A 86 7.45 -9.18 7.31
N ASP A 87 6.85 -10.28 7.74
CA ASP A 87 7.30 -11.11 8.84
C ASP A 87 8.16 -12.25 8.30
N GLY A 88 9.36 -12.41 8.86
CA GLY A 88 10.21 -13.58 8.62
C GLY A 88 11.68 -13.26 8.43
N LYS A 89 12.37 -14.20 7.77
CA LYS A 89 13.83 -14.17 7.65
C LYS A 89 14.29 -13.02 6.75
N TYR A 90 15.49 -12.53 7.04
CA TYR A 90 16.15 -11.56 6.16
C TYR A 90 16.35 -12.18 4.77
N TRP A 91 16.02 -11.42 3.74
CA TRP A 91 16.42 -11.68 2.37
C TRP A 91 17.57 -10.74 2.01
N PRO A 92 18.76 -11.25 1.65
CA PRO A 92 19.85 -10.41 1.19
C PRO A 92 19.40 -9.43 0.10
N LYS A 93 19.67 -8.12 0.31
CA LYS A 93 19.24 -7.04 -0.59
C LYS A 93 19.57 -7.32 -2.06
N LEU A 94 20.79 -7.75 -2.35
CA LEU A 94 21.25 -7.97 -3.72
C LEU A 94 20.43 -9.08 -4.39
N SER A 95 20.28 -10.25 -3.77
CA SER A 95 19.51 -11.34 -4.35
C SER A 95 18.02 -10.99 -4.48
N PHE A 96 17.44 -10.25 -3.53
CA PHE A 96 16.06 -9.78 -3.67
C PHE A 96 15.94 -8.80 -4.85
N SER A 97 16.89 -7.88 -4.99
CA SER A 97 16.91 -6.90 -6.08
C SER A 97 17.09 -7.55 -7.46
N GLU A 98 17.91 -8.60 -7.55
CA GLU A 98 18.09 -9.40 -8.77
C GLU A 98 16.82 -10.15 -9.15
N ARG A 99 16.16 -10.81 -8.18
CA ARG A 99 14.88 -11.50 -8.44
C ARG A 99 13.79 -10.52 -8.84
N TRP A 100 13.68 -9.39 -8.16
CA TRP A 100 12.75 -8.34 -8.54
C TRP A 100 13.00 -7.84 -9.96
N SER A 101 14.25 -7.55 -10.31
CA SER A 101 14.66 -7.15 -11.65
C SER A 101 14.28 -8.19 -12.70
N ALA A 102 14.51 -9.48 -12.43
CA ALA A 102 14.15 -10.57 -13.35
C ALA A 102 12.64 -10.67 -13.61
N TYR A 103 11.79 -10.58 -12.58
CA TYR A 103 10.33 -10.60 -12.76
C TYR A 103 9.79 -9.32 -13.41
N ALA A 104 10.41 -8.16 -13.14
CA ALA A 104 10.08 -6.90 -13.80
C ALA A 104 10.42 -6.96 -15.31
N ALA A 105 11.58 -7.48 -15.67
CA ALA A 105 12.03 -7.64 -17.05
C ALA A 105 11.09 -8.55 -17.87
N GLN A 106 10.57 -9.63 -17.27
CA GLN A 106 9.53 -10.47 -17.89
C GLN A 106 8.23 -9.74 -18.24
N ARG A 107 8.03 -8.53 -17.69
CA ARG A 107 6.87 -7.66 -17.93
C ARG A 107 7.21 -6.41 -18.74
N GLY A 108 8.38 -6.37 -19.38
CA GLY A 108 8.84 -5.22 -20.16
C GLY A 108 9.24 -4.02 -19.32
N LEU A 109 9.49 -4.21 -18.01
CA LEU A 109 9.90 -3.16 -17.10
C LEU A 109 11.39 -3.24 -16.80
N TYR A 110 12.01 -2.08 -16.61
CA TYR A 110 13.39 -2.02 -16.12
C TYR A 110 13.41 -1.78 -14.60
N ALA A 111 14.12 -2.63 -13.87
CA ALA A 111 14.50 -2.43 -12.48
C ALA A 111 16.00 -2.70 -12.36
N ASP A 112 16.76 -1.79 -11.75
CA ASP A 112 18.20 -1.94 -11.54
C ASP A 112 18.43 -3.13 -10.57
N PRO A 113 19.10 -4.21 -11.03
CA PRO A 113 19.30 -5.41 -10.20
C PRO A 113 20.10 -5.14 -8.93
N LYS A 114 20.80 -4.01 -8.80
CA LYS A 114 21.57 -3.63 -7.60
C LYS A 114 20.86 -2.59 -6.72
N ARG A 115 19.89 -1.86 -7.26
CA ARG A 115 19.34 -0.65 -6.62
C ARG A 115 17.82 -0.58 -6.53
N SER A 116 17.09 -1.45 -7.23
CA SER A 116 15.63 -1.41 -7.26
C SER A 116 14.94 -1.96 -6.02
N VAL A 117 15.69 -2.54 -5.09
CA VAL A 117 15.15 -2.91 -3.77
C VAL A 117 15.94 -2.22 -2.69
N TRP A 118 15.21 -1.52 -1.82
CA TRP A 118 15.77 -0.91 -0.62
C TRP A 118 15.15 -1.54 0.62
N ILE A 119 15.96 -2.30 1.36
CA ILE A 119 15.54 -2.97 2.60
C ILE A 119 16.00 -2.15 3.79
N ARG A 120 15.11 -1.97 4.76
CA ARG A 120 15.40 -1.38 6.07
C ARG A 120 14.73 -2.21 7.17
N LYS A 121 15.25 -2.09 8.40
CA LYS A 121 14.45 -2.49 9.57
C LYS A 121 13.15 -1.69 9.58
N ALA A 122 12.05 -2.33 9.98
CA ALA A 122 10.84 -1.59 10.31
C ALA A 122 11.17 -0.61 11.45
N PHE A 123 10.54 0.56 11.43
CA PHE A 123 10.78 1.59 12.42
C PHE A 123 9.48 2.27 12.81
N VAL A 124 9.47 2.86 14.00
CA VAL A 124 8.46 3.80 14.44
C VAL A 124 9.08 5.19 14.58
N ILE A 125 8.26 6.20 14.36
CA ILE A 125 8.66 7.59 14.57
C ILE A 125 8.14 7.98 15.95
N ASP A 126 9.05 8.21 16.87
CA ASP A 126 8.73 8.69 18.21
C ASP A 126 8.97 10.21 18.25
N THR A 127 8.05 10.93 18.88
CA THR A 127 8.14 12.38 19.10
C THR A 127 8.53 12.63 20.56
N LEU A 128 9.64 13.34 20.76
CA LEU A 128 10.12 13.76 22.06
C LEU A 128 9.25 14.91 22.61
N PRO A 129 9.25 15.16 23.94
CA PRO A 129 8.51 16.27 24.54
C PRO A 129 8.84 17.66 23.97
N ASN A 130 10.04 17.83 23.41
CA ASN A 130 10.50 19.05 22.75
C ASN A 130 10.08 19.16 21.27
N GLY A 131 9.22 18.26 20.79
CA GLY A 131 8.72 18.24 19.40
C GLY A 131 9.66 17.61 18.37
N LYS A 132 10.89 17.23 18.74
CA LYS A 132 11.81 16.53 17.81
C LYS A 132 11.38 15.09 17.60
N THR A 133 11.56 14.59 16.38
CA THR A 133 11.24 13.19 16.04
C THR A 133 12.49 12.35 15.82
N TYR A 134 12.43 11.06 16.13
CA TYR A 134 13.50 10.10 15.84
C TYR A 134 12.93 8.75 15.41
N LYS A 135 13.76 7.96 14.69
CA LYS A 135 13.38 6.62 14.20
C LYS A 135 13.89 5.54 15.16
N ARG A 136 12.97 4.81 15.77
CA ARG A 136 13.27 3.66 16.63
C ARG A 136 13.06 2.36 15.86
N THR A 137 14.00 1.41 15.94
CA THR A 137 13.97 0.15 15.15
C THR A 137 13.81 -1.12 15.99
N ASP A 138 13.93 -1.00 17.31
CA ASP A 138 13.58 -2.04 18.28
C ASP A 138 12.08 -1.96 18.57
N LEU A 139 11.31 -2.64 17.73
CA LEU A 139 9.86 -2.76 17.88
C LEU A 139 9.59 -3.83 18.94
N ARG A 140 9.12 -3.42 20.14
CA ARG A 140 8.99 -4.30 21.32
C ARG A 140 7.54 -4.59 21.69
N SER A 141 6.60 -3.88 21.08
CA SER A 141 5.19 -3.95 21.42
C SER A 141 4.31 -4.16 20.19
N THR A 142 3.10 -4.69 20.41
CA THR A 142 2.06 -4.73 19.38
C THR A 142 1.80 -3.35 18.78
N GLN A 143 1.87 -2.29 19.60
CA GLN A 143 1.65 -0.92 19.15
C GLN A 143 2.74 -0.48 18.17
N ASP A 144 4.00 -0.80 18.44
CA ASP A 144 5.12 -0.48 17.55
C ASP A 144 4.93 -1.10 16.16
N ILE A 145 4.43 -2.34 16.12
CA ILE A 145 4.18 -3.07 14.88
C ILE A 145 2.99 -2.46 14.13
N LEU A 146 1.93 -2.05 14.83
CA LEU A 146 0.83 -1.31 14.22
C LEU A 146 1.29 0.01 13.60
N HIS A 147 2.19 0.75 14.26
CA HIS A 147 2.76 1.97 13.67
C HIS A 147 3.59 1.68 12.42
N ALA A 148 4.42 0.62 12.43
CA ALA A 148 5.17 0.21 11.25
C ALA A 148 4.24 -0.23 10.09
N LEU A 149 3.13 -0.90 10.39
CA LEU A 149 2.09 -1.25 9.43
C LEU A 149 1.47 0.01 8.81
N LEU A 150 1.08 0.98 9.64
CA LEU A 150 0.50 2.26 9.20
C LEU A 150 1.45 3.03 8.28
N GLU A 151 2.75 3.05 8.58
CA GLU A 151 3.77 3.71 7.76
C GLU A 151 3.90 3.08 6.36
N VAL A 152 3.62 1.78 6.20
CA VAL A 152 3.63 1.10 4.89
C VAL A 152 2.33 1.33 4.12
N THR A 153 1.20 1.50 4.82
CA THR A 153 -0.13 1.66 4.18
C THR A 153 -0.55 3.10 3.92
N LYS A 154 0.27 4.09 4.29
CA LYS A 154 -0.15 5.51 4.37
C LYS A 154 -0.59 6.15 3.05
N TYR A 155 0.04 5.85 1.90
CA TYR A 155 -0.25 6.54 0.64
C TYR A 155 -0.35 5.57 -0.53
N GLN A 156 -1.46 5.62 -1.27
CA GLN A 156 -1.52 5.08 -2.64
C GLN A 156 -1.02 6.11 -3.66
N ILE A 157 -1.16 7.38 -3.33
CA ILE A 157 -0.80 8.52 -4.17
C ILE A 157 -0.04 9.50 -3.29
N LYS A 158 1.12 9.94 -3.76
CA LYS A 158 1.75 11.15 -3.24
C LYS A 158 1.29 12.32 -4.11
N ILE A 159 0.53 13.22 -3.49
CA ILE A 159 -0.18 14.30 -4.20
C ILE A 159 0.81 15.04 -5.11
N PRO A 160 0.58 15.03 -6.44
CA PRO A 160 1.38 15.80 -7.36
C PRO A 160 1.25 17.29 -7.01
N LYS A 161 2.36 18.03 -7.03
CA LYS A 161 2.30 19.51 -6.90
C LYS A 161 1.77 20.19 -8.18
N THR A 162 1.44 19.42 -9.21
CA THR A 162 0.93 19.94 -10.49
C THR A 162 -0.59 20.14 -10.44
N LYS A 163 -1.07 21.15 -11.15
CA LYS A 163 -2.50 21.41 -11.41
C LYS A 163 -2.96 20.88 -12.77
N ASP A 164 -2.15 20.02 -13.40
CA ASP A 164 -2.45 19.46 -14.71
C ASP A 164 -3.62 18.44 -14.63
N GLY A 165 -4.76 18.82 -15.22
CA GLY A 165 -5.95 17.98 -15.31
C GLY A 165 -5.75 16.68 -16.11
N ALA A 166 -4.86 16.68 -17.10
CA ALA A 166 -4.55 15.48 -17.88
C ALA A 166 -3.81 14.44 -17.04
N ARG A 167 -2.83 14.86 -16.21
CA ARG A 167 -2.12 13.95 -15.29
C ARG A 167 -3.06 13.44 -14.20
N PHE A 168 -3.97 14.29 -13.72
CA PHE A 168 -4.99 13.88 -12.77
C PHE A 168 -5.93 12.81 -13.33
N LEU A 169 -6.37 12.97 -14.57
CA LEU A 169 -7.21 11.99 -15.26
C LEU A 169 -6.45 10.68 -15.49
N GLU A 170 -5.20 10.74 -15.97
CA GLU A 170 -4.37 9.54 -16.16
C GLU A 170 -4.17 8.80 -14.83
N LEU A 171 -3.90 9.52 -13.73
CA LEU A 171 -3.79 8.93 -12.41
C LEU A 171 -5.05 8.17 -12.02
N HIS A 172 -6.23 8.77 -12.19
CA HIS A 172 -7.50 8.14 -11.89
C HIS A 172 -7.73 6.89 -12.74
N LEU A 173 -7.54 6.98 -14.06
CA LEU A 173 -7.73 5.86 -14.98
C LEU A 173 -6.68 4.76 -14.79
N GLY A 174 -5.46 5.13 -14.40
CA GLY A 174 -4.36 4.22 -14.11
C GLY A 174 -4.63 3.36 -12.88
N LEU A 175 -5.21 3.96 -11.84
CA LEU A 175 -5.56 3.28 -10.59
C LEU A 175 -6.92 2.55 -10.68
N TYR A 176 -7.79 2.95 -11.60
CA TYR A 176 -9.13 2.40 -11.72
C TYR A 176 -9.13 0.87 -11.90
N ARG A 177 -9.74 0.17 -10.93
CA ARG A 177 -9.83 -1.29 -10.79
C ARG A 177 -8.48 -2.02 -10.63
N GLN A 178 -7.40 -1.30 -10.33
CA GLN A 178 -6.14 -1.92 -9.93
C GLN A 178 -6.17 -2.29 -8.45
N ARG A 179 -5.69 -3.49 -8.13
CA ARG A 179 -5.46 -3.86 -6.73
C ARG A 179 -4.14 -3.23 -6.29
N MET A 180 -4.21 -2.10 -5.59
CA MET A 180 -3.04 -1.35 -5.13
C MET A 180 -2.46 -1.83 -3.80
N PHE A 181 -3.12 -2.75 -3.11
CA PHE A 181 -2.64 -3.28 -1.84
C PHE A 181 -2.97 -4.76 -1.69
N GLY A 182 -2.31 -5.42 -0.75
CA GLY A 182 -2.65 -6.78 -0.38
C GLY A 182 -1.93 -7.24 0.86
N SER A 183 -2.44 -8.32 1.46
CA SER A 183 -1.84 -8.92 2.65
C SER A 183 -2.05 -10.43 2.67
N ALA A 184 -1.18 -11.14 3.38
CA ALA A 184 -1.27 -12.60 3.57
C ALA A 184 -0.50 -13.06 4.82
N GLY A 185 -0.70 -14.33 5.18
CA GLY A 185 -0.05 -14.97 6.31
C GLY A 185 -0.31 -14.25 7.63
N ASN A 186 0.71 -14.13 8.48
CA ASN A 186 0.60 -13.49 9.79
C ASN A 186 0.18 -12.02 9.77
N LEU A 187 0.29 -11.34 8.63
CA LEU A 187 -0.09 -9.95 8.43
C LEU A 187 -1.37 -9.80 7.60
N LYS A 188 -2.12 -10.89 7.40
CA LYS A 188 -3.35 -10.87 6.63
C LYS A 188 -4.38 -9.95 7.28
N ILE A 189 -4.82 -8.94 6.53
CA ILE A 189 -5.98 -8.13 6.89
C ILE A 189 -7.21 -9.01 6.65
N LEU A 190 -7.95 -9.29 7.73
CA LEU A 190 -9.25 -9.90 7.64
C LEU A 190 -10.26 -8.84 7.19
N THR A 191 -10.86 -9.04 6.02
CA THR A 191 -12.01 -8.26 5.60
C THR A 191 -13.22 -8.75 6.37
N ASP A 192 -13.92 -7.87 7.08
CA ASP A 192 -15.21 -8.21 7.65
C ASP A 192 -16.18 -8.50 6.49
N PRO A 193 -16.74 -9.72 6.38
CA PRO A 193 -17.68 -10.04 5.30
C PRO A 193 -18.98 -9.22 5.39
N LYS A 194 -19.27 -8.61 6.55
CA LYS A 194 -20.38 -7.68 6.74
C LYS A 194 -19.83 -6.39 7.33
N PRO A 195 -19.39 -5.43 6.49
CA PRO A 195 -18.97 -4.13 7.02
C PRO A 195 -20.09 -3.56 7.90
N PRO A 196 -19.78 -2.89 9.03
CA PRO A 196 -20.82 -2.32 9.87
C PRO A 196 -21.76 -1.45 9.03
N ALA A 197 -23.06 -1.47 9.30
CA ALA A 197 -24.08 -0.84 8.44
C ALA A 197 -23.77 0.64 8.07
N MET A 198 -23.07 1.37 8.94
CA MET A 198 -22.57 2.72 8.69
C MET A 198 -21.59 2.85 7.50
N TYR A 199 -20.88 1.79 7.13
CA TYR A 199 -19.97 1.74 5.98
C TYR A 199 -20.68 1.36 4.68
N HIS A 200 -21.95 0.94 4.72
CA HIS A 200 -22.75 0.74 3.51
C HIS A 200 -22.95 2.05 2.72
N PHE A 201 -22.86 3.21 3.39
CA PHE A 201 -22.95 4.52 2.76
C PHE A 201 -21.69 4.94 1.98
N ILE A 202 -20.56 4.22 2.12
CA ILE A 202 -19.32 4.52 1.38
C ILE A 202 -19.25 3.74 0.06
N ALA A 203 -20.01 2.65 -0.06
CA ALA A 203 -20.12 1.86 -1.28
C ALA A 203 -21.44 2.17 -1.99
N GLY A 204 -21.43 3.20 -2.84
CA GLY A 204 -22.63 3.55 -3.59
C GLY A 204 -22.46 4.67 -4.62
N LEU A 205 -21.34 4.75 -5.34
CA LEU A 205 -21.30 5.52 -6.59
C LEU A 205 -21.63 4.65 -7.82
N ASP A 206 -21.56 3.33 -7.67
CA ASP A 206 -21.98 2.36 -8.68
C ASP A 206 -23.50 2.33 -8.86
N ARG A 207 -24.26 2.59 -7.79
CA ARG A 207 -25.74 2.65 -7.84
C ARG A 207 -26.32 3.98 -8.31
N VAL A 208 -25.54 5.06 -8.30
CA VAL A 208 -26.00 6.41 -8.71
C VAL A 208 -26.30 6.49 -10.21
N PHE A 209 -25.67 5.63 -11.02
CA PHE A 209 -25.83 5.65 -12.48
C PHE A 209 -26.69 4.51 -13.04
N SER A 210 -27.10 3.56 -12.21
CA SER A 210 -27.84 2.36 -12.64
C SER A 210 -29.31 2.33 -12.22
N ASP A 211 -29.75 3.26 -11.36
CA ASP A 211 -31.13 3.29 -10.85
C ASP A 211 -31.79 4.66 -11.12
N PRO A 212 -32.81 4.74 -11.99
CA PRO A 212 -33.60 5.96 -12.19
C PRO A 212 -34.30 6.45 -10.90
N LYS A 213 -34.42 5.60 -9.86
CA LYS A 213 -35.00 5.96 -8.56
C LYS A 213 -34.00 6.51 -7.54
N SER A 214 -32.70 6.58 -7.86
CA SER A 214 -31.70 7.20 -6.97
C SER A 214 -31.68 8.73 -7.03
N LEU A 215 -32.66 9.35 -7.70
CA LEU A 215 -32.91 10.78 -7.59
C LEU A 215 -33.48 11.09 -6.20
N TRP A 216 -32.57 11.36 -5.27
CA TRP A 216 -32.73 12.27 -4.13
C TRP A 216 -34.05 12.16 -3.33
N HIS A 217 -34.02 11.34 -2.28
CA HIS A 217 -34.72 11.71 -1.05
C HIS A 217 -33.71 12.39 -0.13
N TYR A 218 -33.60 13.71 -0.26
CA TYR A 218 -33.04 14.53 0.81
C TYR A 218 -34.00 14.39 1.99
N SER A 219 -33.61 13.65 3.03
CA SER A 219 -34.33 13.74 4.31
C SER A 219 -34.06 15.15 4.86
N ASP A 220 -35.11 15.91 5.11
CA ASP A 220 -35.09 17.27 5.65
C ASP A 220 -34.44 17.41 7.05
N ASP A 221 -33.89 16.33 7.62
CA ASP A 221 -33.35 16.25 8.97
C ASP A 221 -31.92 16.84 9.15
N PHE A 222 -31.34 17.47 8.12
CA PHE A 222 -30.04 18.16 8.23
C PHE A 222 -30.17 19.69 8.42
N ARG A 223 -31.23 20.13 9.10
CA ARG A 223 -31.25 21.44 9.75
C ARG A 223 -31.23 21.19 11.26
N HIS A 224 -30.07 21.34 11.88
CA HIS A 224 -29.82 21.97 13.19
C HIS A 224 -28.43 21.57 13.70
N GLY A 225 -27.56 22.56 13.90
CA GLY A 225 -26.24 22.35 14.50
C GLY A 225 -25.12 23.29 14.06
N LEU A 226 -25.43 24.56 13.77
CA LEU A 226 -24.46 25.65 13.82
C LEU A 226 -25.08 26.76 14.66
N VAL A 227 -24.60 26.88 15.89
CA VAL A 227 -24.53 28.13 16.66
C VAL A 227 -23.06 28.36 16.92
#